data_AF-A0AAD7M9Q4-F1
#
_entry.id   AF-A0AAD7M9Q4-F1
#
_cell.length_a   1.000
_cell.length_b   1.000
_cell.length_c   1.000
_cell.angle_alpha   90.00
_cell.angle_beta   90.00
_cell.angle_gamma   90.00
#
_symmetry.space_group_name_H-M   'P 1'
#
loop_
_entity.id
_entity.type
_entity.pdbx_description
1 polymer ?
#
loop_
_entity_poly.entity_id
_entity_poly.type
_entity_poly.pdbx_seq_one_letter_code
_entity_poly.pdbx_strand_id
1 'polypeptide(L)'
;LYLFLTFRTHVETTGVLLDNSQVTSNTTETRNATRILLVSAFFPLLKSKHSVHEYEEWLTKYLEPITTDIYFYAPVVMAELIRKCRGDMPIIIDTTYSSPFEIPPLREFREQYNAMHAQDRERARHSPELYAVWNAKPFFLDKGVQALSRAGRDYDYAFWNDAGSFRTSHKYQDWPDPERIREIWEEGSVLTGEKEDDLLFFPITGLPDASLRFWEQDNGPVDVEFSEGSFFGGTPSAIAWWHHTFYAYHDHHLKLGIFIGKDQTLINALFLLFPSRIITVWLGDPQAPEYIETLRLTDKGALGNCGPEWFYYQFWLAQLSEQRAMHRIWQARWSWCWWRK
;
A
#
# COMPACT_ATOMS: atom_id res chain seq x y z
N LEU A 1 -11.89 20.94 2.32
CA LEU A 1 -11.77 21.24 3.76
C LEU A 1 -12.32 20.02 4.49
N TYR A 2 -11.43 19.06 4.77
CA TYR A 2 -11.76 17.66 5.09
C TYR A 2 -12.14 17.46 6.58
N LEU A 3 -13.13 16.60 6.86
CA LEU A 3 -13.62 16.33 8.22
C LEU A 3 -12.82 15.22 8.91
N PHE A 4 -12.20 15.57 10.04
CA PHE A 4 -11.45 14.72 10.95
C PHE A 4 -12.32 13.75 11.77
N LEU A 5 -11.71 12.61 12.13
CA LEU A 5 -11.88 11.99 13.45
C LEU A 5 -10.91 12.66 14.43
N THR A 6 -11.31 13.80 15.00
CA THR A 6 -10.67 14.39 16.18
C THR A 6 -11.69 14.52 17.29
N PHE A 7 -11.52 13.73 18.35
CA PHE A 7 -12.16 13.99 19.64
C PHE A 7 -11.51 15.22 20.29
N ARG A 8 -11.99 16.44 19.99
CA ARG A 8 -12.25 17.56 20.93
C ARG A 8 -12.43 18.92 20.23
N THR A 9 -13.58 19.52 20.55
CA THR A 9 -13.91 20.94 20.81
C THR A 9 -13.25 22.06 20.00
N HIS A 10 -14.12 22.81 19.29
CA HIS A 10 -14.12 24.26 19.01
C HIS A 10 -12.78 25.02 18.94
N VAL A 11 -12.56 25.74 17.83
CA VAL A 11 -12.55 27.22 17.77
C VAL A 11 -12.56 27.68 16.30
N GLU A 12 -13.05 28.89 16.11
CA GLU A 12 -13.60 29.53 14.92
C GLU A 12 -12.58 30.01 13.84
N THR A 13 -13.16 30.27 12.67
CA THR A 13 -12.73 31.00 11.48
C THR A 13 -11.85 32.25 11.68
N THR A 14 -10.88 32.43 10.78
CA THR A 14 -10.72 33.67 9.96
C THR A 14 -9.87 33.38 8.72
N GLY A 15 -10.31 33.84 7.54
CA GLY A 15 -9.58 33.75 6.28
C GLY A 15 -8.74 35.00 5.98
N VAL A 16 -7.80 34.88 5.04
CA VAL A 16 -7.16 36.00 4.33
C VAL A 16 -6.87 35.58 2.88
N LEU A 17 -7.34 36.39 1.94
CA LEU A 17 -6.97 36.43 0.52
C LEU A 17 -5.69 37.26 0.35
N LEU A 18 -4.75 36.82 -0.48
CA LEU A 18 -3.79 37.74 -1.12
C LEU A 18 -3.53 37.35 -2.57
N ASP A 19 -3.58 38.38 -3.42
CA ASP A 19 -3.36 38.37 -4.86
C ASP A 19 -2.02 39.04 -5.23
N ASN A 20 -1.39 38.47 -6.24
CA ASN A 20 -0.45 38.97 -7.25
C ASN A 20 0.93 39.60 -6.94
N SER A 21 1.93 38.87 -7.50
CA SER A 21 2.99 39.32 -8.42
C SER A 21 4.24 40.02 -7.88
N GLN A 22 5.42 39.41 -8.07
CA GLN A 22 6.40 39.82 -9.08
C GLN A 22 7.55 38.81 -9.27
N VAL A 23 7.98 38.74 -10.53
CA VAL A 23 9.05 37.95 -11.12
C VAL A 23 10.43 38.38 -10.61
N THR A 24 11.27 37.43 -10.21
CA THR A 24 12.72 37.51 -10.46
C THR A 24 13.25 36.13 -10.83
N SER A 25 13.89 36.08 -11.99
CA SER A 25 14.65 34.95 -12.52
C SER A 25 15.86 34.67 -11.64
N ASN A 26 15.97 33.47 -11.09
CA ASN A 26 17.24 32.89 -10.65
C ASN A 26 17.21 31.39 -10.95
N THR A 27 18.13 30.98 -11.82
CA THR A 27 18.67 29.61 -11.99
C THR A 27 17.81 28.50 -11.41
N THR A 28 17.00 27.88 -12.27
CA THR A 28 16.34 26.61 -12.00
C THR A 28 17.41 25.56 -11.73
N GLU A 29 17.79 25.41 -10.44
CA GLU A 29 18.23 24.13 -9.94
C GLU A 29 17.17 23.14 -10.42
N THR A 30 17.57 22.24 -11.32
CA THR A 30 16.79 21.03 -11.61
C THR A 30 16.62 20.33 -10.27
N ARG A 31 15.49 20.57 -9.59
CA ARG A 31 15.08 19.76 -8.45
C ARG A 31 15.24 18.32 -8.90
N ASN A 32 16.09 17.57 -8.22
CA ASN A 32 16.22 16.14 -8.48
C ASN A 32 14.81 15.55 -8.43
N ALA A 33 14.40 14.88 -9.51
CA ALA A 33 13.07 14.27 -9.58
C ALA A 33 12.89 13.31 -8.40
N THR A 34 11.72 13.35 -7.76
CA THR A 34 11.39 12.49 -6.62
C THR A 34 11.59 11.02 -7.01
N ARG A 35 12.41 10.30 -6.25
CA ARG A 35 12.80 8.92 -6.52
C ARG A 35 11.98 7.96 -5.66
N ILE A 36 11.28 7.05 -6.33
CA ILE A 36 10.43 6.05 -5.69
C ILE A 36 11.03 4.66 -5.89
N LEU A 37 11.03 3.87 -4.82
CA LEU A 37 11.32 2.44 -4.85
C LEU A 37 10.03 1.64 -4.61
N LEU A 38 9.78 0.64 -5.44
CA LEU A 38 8.79 -0.39 -5.14
C LEU A 38 9.48 -1.64 -4.61
N VAL A 39 8.99 -2.15 -3.49
CA VAL A 39 9.44 -3.40 -2.87
C VAL A 39 8.31 -4.42 -2.95
N SER A 40 8.62 -5.62 -3.41
CA SER A 40 7.65 -6.72 -3.50
C SER A 40 8.31 -8.05 -3.20
N ALA A 41 7.50 -9.10 -3.07
CA ALA A 41 8.00 -10.46 -2.94
C ALA A 41 7.10 -11.50 -3.58
N PHE A 42 7.70 -12.65 -3.91
CA PHE A 42 6.97 -13.85 -4.32
C PHE A 42 7.60 -15.09 -3.69
N PHE A 43 6.85 -15.73 -2.81
CA PHE A 43 7.21 -17.02 -2.21
C PHE A 43 6.12 -18.04 -2.58
N PRO A 44 6.44 -19.08 -3.38
CA PRO A 44 5.47 -20.10 -3.74
C PRO A 44 5.08 -20.90 -2.49
N LEU A 45 3.79 -21.02 -2.24
CA LEU A 45 3.23 -21.77 -1.10
C LEU A 45 2.77 -23.15 -1.56
N LEU A 46 2.98 -24.18 -0.73
CA LEU A 46 2.49 -25.54 -1.00
C LEU A 46 0.97 -25.58 -1.18
N LYS A 47 0.27 -24.80 -0.36
CA LYS A 47 -1.17 -24.57 -0.45
C LYS A 47 -1.39 -23.13 -0.89
N SER A 48 -1.64 -22.95 -2.18
CA SER A 48 -1.99 -21.65 -2.75
C SER A 48 -3.45 -21.60 -3.17
N LYS A 49 -4.07 -20.43 -3.01
CA LYS A 49 -5.43 -20.13 -3.51
C LYS A 49 -5.49 -20.10 -5.05
N HIS A 50 -4.38 -19.78 -5.69
CA HIS A 50 -4.26 -19.60 -7.14
C HIS A 50 -3.18 -20.48 -7.74
N SER A 51 -3.34 -20.82 -9.01
CA SER A 51 -2.37 -21.58 -9.80
C SER A 51 -1.09 -20.77 -10.07
N VAL A 52 0.00 -21.47 -10.38
CA VAL A 52 1.27 -20.84 -10.79
C VAL A 52 1.07 -19.95 -12.02
N HIS A 53 0.22 -20.37 -12.96
CA HIS A 53 -0.07 -19.61 -14.17
C HIS A 53 -0.78 -18.28 -13.88
N GLU A 54 -1.76 -18.27 -12.97
CA GLU A 54 -2.41 -17.02 -12.54
C GLU A 54 -1.41 -16.05 -11.89
N TYR A 55 -0.48 -16.55 -11.07
CA TYR A 55 0.57 -15.69 -10.52
C TYR A 55 1.53 -15.20 -11.58
N GLU A 56 1.93 -16.01 -12.55
CA GLU A 56 2.75 -15.57 -13.67
C GLU A 56 2.04 -14.43 -14.43
N GLU A 57 0.73 -14.53 -14.68
CA GLU A 57 -0.02 -13.43 -15.29
C GLU A 57 -0.02 -12.16 -14.44
N TRP A 58 -0.22 -12.27 -13.13
CA TRP A 58 -0.24 -11.10 -12.24
C TRP A 58 1.14 -10.48 -12.08
N LEU A 59 2.18 -11.30 -11.98
CA LEU A 59 3.57 -10.87 -11.98
C LEU A 59 3.92 -10.15 -13.27
N THR A 60 3.53 -10.68 -14.43
CA THR A 60 3.76 -10.00 -15.72
C THR A 60 3.03 -8.66 -15.79
N LYS A 61 1.75 -8.61 -15.38
CA LYS A 61 0.98 -7.35 -15.33
C LYS A 61 1.64 -6.30 -14.42
N TYR A 62 2.21 -6.71 -13.29
CA TYR A 62 2.92 -5.80 -12.40
C TYR A 62 4.33 -5.43 -12.89
N LEU A 63 5.13 -6.42 -13.29
CA LEU A 63 6.56 -6.24 -13.52
C LEU A 63 6.87 -5.71 -14.92
N GLU A 64 6.11 -6.07 -15.95
CA GLU A 64 6.43 -5.72 -17.35
C GLU A 64 6.13 -4.25 -17.73
N PRO A 65 5.05 -3.59 -17.25
CA PRO A 65 4.77 -2.22 -17.68
C PRO A 65 5.32 -1.15 -16.73
N ILE A 66 5.58 -1.48 -15.46
CA ILE A 66 5.93 -0.50 -14.42
C ILE A 66 7.40 -0.09 -14.54
N THR A 67 7.67 1.17 -14.85
CA THR A 67 9.03 1.70 -15.10
C THR A 67 9.77 2.05 -13.82
N THR A 68 9.06 2.28 -12.71
CA THR A 68 9.61 2.55 -11.38
C THR A 68 10.60 1.45 -10.96
N ASP A 69 11.65 1.82 -10.23
CA ASP A 69 12.65 0.89 -9.72
C ASP A 69 11.99 -0.16 -8.81
N ILE A 70 12.30 -1.44 -9.03
CA ILE A 70 11.75 -2.56 -8.24
C ILE A 70 12.87 -3.34 -7.54
N TYR A 71 12.73 -3.49 -6.22
CA TYR A 71 13.45 -4.45 -5.39
C TYR A 71 12.52 -5.62 -5.06
N PHE A 72 12.95 -6.84 -5.38
CA PHE A 72 12.07 -8.00 -5.36
C PHE A 72 12.67 -9.16 -4.56
N TYR A 73 11.94 -9.67 -3.57
CA TYR A 73 12.34 -10.85 -2.81
C TYR A 73 11.72 -12.11 -3.41
N ALA A 74 12.54 -13.13 -3.70
CA ALA A 74 12.02 -14.42 -4.14
C ALA A 74 13.03 -15.54 -3.85
N PRO A 75 12.60 -16.79 -3.60
CA PRO A 75 13.52 -17.91 -3.56
C PRO A 75 14.31 -18.04 -4.87
N VAL A 76 15.53 -18.58 -4.81
CA VAL A 76 16.41 -18.73 -5.98
C VAL A 76 15.72 -19.43 -7.17
N VAL A 77 14.88 -20.43 -6.87
CA VAL A 77 14.13 -21.20 -7.88
C VAL A 77 13.09 -20.38 -8.64
N MET A 78 12.67 -19.23 -8.11
CA MET A 78 11.71 -18.33 -8.76
C MET A 78 12.39 -17.17 -9.49
N ALA A 79 13.69 -16.95 -9.30
CA ALA A 79 14.38 -15.78 -9.84
C ALA A 79 14.30 -15.68 -11.37
N GLU A 80 14.40 -16.80 -12.09
CA GLU A 80 14.26 -16.82 -13.55
C GLU A 80 12.84 -16.47 -14.01
N LEU A 81 11.82 -16.97 -13.32
CA LEU A 81 10.42 -16.61 -13.60
C LEU A 81 10.20 -15.10 -13.40
N ILE A 82 10.70 -14.53 -12.30
CA ILE A 82 10.59 -13.09 -12.03
C ILE A 82 11.29 -12.27 -13.12
N ARG A 83 12.49 -12.66 -13.57
CA ARG A 83 13.18 -11.98 -14.68
C ARG A 83 12.38 -12.08 -15.98
N LYS A 84 11.83 -13.26 -16.28
CA LYS A 84 10.98 -13.48 -17.46
C LYS A 84 9.76 -12.55 -17.43
N CYS A 85 9.08 -12.45 -16.29
CA CYS A 85 7.92 -11.55 -16.12
C CYS A 85 8.30 -10.07 -16.20
N ARG A 86 9.53 -9.69 -15.80
CA ARG A 86 10.04 -8.31 -15.90
C ARG A 86 10.40 -7.91 -17.33
N GLY A 87 10.79 -8.87 -18.17
CA GLY A 87 11.30 -8.59 -19.52
C GLY A 87 12.67 -7.91 -19.47
N ASP A 88 12.86 -6.88 -20.31
CA ASP A 88 14.16 -6.21 -20.48
C ASP A 88 14.44 -5.11 -19.44
N MET A 89 13.47 -4.80 -18.58
CA MET A 89 13.62 -3.73 -17.60
C MET A 89 14.49 -4.12 -16.40
N PRO A 90 15.23 -3.17 -15.81
CA PRO A 90 16.02 -3.43 -14.60
C PRO A 90 15.15 -3.89 -13.44
N ILE A 91 15.67 -4.85 -12.66
CA ILE A 91 15.10 -5.32 -11.39
C ILE A 91 16.22 -5.86 -10.51
N ILE A 92 16.14 -5.63 -9.20
CA ILE A 92 17.02 -6.29 -8.23
C ILE A 92 16.22 -7.43 -7.60
N ILE A 93 16.74 -8.65 -7.72
CA ILE A 93 16.11 -9.84 -7.14
C ILE A 93 16.99 -10.33 -5.99
N ASP A 94 16.48 -10.18 -4.76
CA ASP A 94 17.10 -10.71 -3.55
C ASP A 94 16.61 -12.14 -3.31
N THR A 95 17.54 -13.09 -3.41
CA THR A 95 17.29 -14.52 -3.20
C THR A 95 17.85 -15.04 -1.87
N THR A 96 18.07 -14.15 -0.89
CA THR A 96 18.65 -14.49 0.42
C THR A 96 17.80 -15.50 1.20
N TYR A 97 16.47 -15.46 1.02
CA TYR A 97 15.54 -16.32 1.75
C TYR A 97 14.88 -17.33 0.81
N SER A 98 15.00 -18.61 1.14
CA SER A 98 14.35 -19.70 0.40
C SER A 98 12.92 -19.97 0.90
N SER A 99 12.61 -19.56 2.13
CA SER A 99 11.31 -19.73 2.78
C SER A 99 10.92 -18.49 3.59
N PRO A 100 9.61 -18.19 3.72
CA PRO A 100 9.14 -17.12 4.61
C PRO A 100 9.59 -17.26 6.07
N PHE A 101 9.84 -18.48 6.53
CA PHE A 101 10.34 -18.76 7.89
C PHE A 101 11.87 -18.65 8.03
N GLU A 102 12.60 -18.26 6.99
CA GLU A 102 14.04 -17.91 7.13
C GLU A 102 14.24 -16.42 7.41
N ILE A 103 13.18 -15.63 7.22
CA ILE A 103 13.13 -14.19 7.40
C ILE A 103 13.37 -13.89 8.88
N PRO A 104 14.39 -13.08 9.24
CA PRO A 104 14.87 -12.93 10.62
C PRO A 104 13.79 -12.70 11.69
N PRO A 105 12.88 -11.71 11.56
CA PRO A 105 11.85 -11.48 12.59
C PRO A 105 10.84 -12.61 12.73
N LEU A 106 10.78 -13.57 11.80
CA LEU A 106 9.77 -14.63 11.79
C LEU A 106 10.34 -16.03 12.02
N ARG A 107 11.68 -16.14 12.02
CA ARG A 107 12.39 -17.42 12.00
C ARG A 107 12.04 -18.33 13.17
N GLU A 108 11.83 -17.73 14.34
CA GLU A 108 11.58 -18.46 15.58
C GLU A 108 10.09 -18.74 15.83
N PHE A 109 9.20 -18.30 14.92
CA PHE A 109 7.76 -18.32 15.13
C PHE A 109 7.00 -19.36 14.30
N ARG A 110 7.70 -20.26 13.62
CA ARG A 110 7.09 -21.33 12.81
C ARG A 110 6.08 -22.15 13.61
N GLU A 111 6.47 -22.63 14.79
CA GLU A 111 5.60 -23.49 15.61
C GLU A 111 4.39 -22.73 16.17
N GLN A 112 4.57 -21.46 16.53
CA GLN A 112 3.51 -20.59 16.98
C GLN A 112 2.50 -20.31 15.85
N TYR A 113 2.98 -20.10 14.62
CA TYR A 113 2.12 -19.95 13.44
C TYR A 113 1.37 -21.24 13.10
N ASN A 114 2.02 -22.40 13.24
CA ASN A 114 1.36 -23.70 13.11
C ASN A 114 0.25 -23.86 14.17
N ALA A 115 0.52 -23.50 15.42
CA ALA A 115 -0.46 -23.60 16.50
C ALA A 115 -1.64 -22.64 16.32
N MET A 116 -1.38 -21.38 15.95
CA MET A 116 -2.45 -20.38 15.76
C MET A 116 -3.32 -20.64 14.53
N HIS A 117 -2.84 -21.42 13.56
CA HIS A 117 -3.65 -21.81 12.39
C HIS A 117 -4.93 -22.54 12.79
N ALA A 118 -4.95 -23.19 13.96
CA ALA A 118 -6.16 -23.78 14.52
C ALA A 118 -7.22 -22.73 14.91
N GLN A 119 -6.80 -21.50 15.23
CA GLN A 119 -7.64 -20.37 15.62
C GLN A 119 -8.18 -19.59 14.40
N ASP A 120 -7.56 -19.75 13.23
CA ASP A 120 -7.96 -19.03 12.02
C ASP A 120 -9.31 -19.52 11.49
N ARG A 121 -10.30 -18.62 11.50
CA ARG A 121 -11.64 -18.84 10.94
C ARG A 121 -11.60 -19.15 9.44
N GLU A 122 -10.53 -18.72 8.77
CA GLU A 122 -10.29 -18.82 7.35
C GLU A 122 -9.16 -19.81 7.00
N ARG A 123 -8.79 -20.69 7.94
CA ARG A 123 -7.73 -21.71 7.79
C ARG A 123 -7.88 -22.60 6.54
N ALA A 124 -9.09 -22.72 6.00
CA ALA A 124 -9.35 -23.45 4.76
C ALA A 124 -8.58 -22.85 3.57
N ARG A 125 -8.35 -21.54 3.56
CA ARG A 125 -7.69 -20.79 2.47
C ARG A 125 -6.36 -20.15 2.88
N HIS A 126 -6.02 -20.15 4.16
CA HIS A 126 -4.73 -19.67 4.66
C HIS A 126 -3.79 -20.81 5.03
N SER A 127 -2.53 -20.48 5.31
CA SER A 127 -1.53 -21.38 5.87
C SER A 127 -0.54 -20.62 6.76
N PRO A 128 0.19 -21.31 7.66
CA PRO A 128 1.27 -20.71 8.44
C PRO A 128 2.31 -19.96 7.60
N GLU A 129 2.68 -20.48 6.43
CA GLU A 129 3.61 -19.83 5.51
C GLU A 129 3.03 -18.53 4.95
N LEU A 130 1.72 -18.49 4.67
CA LEU A 130 1.06 -17.27 4.20
C LEU A 130 1.10 -16.18 5.28
N TYR A 131 0.88 -16.54 6.55
CA TYR A 131 1.03 -15.61 7.67
C TYR A 131 2.45 -15.04 7.75
N ALA A 132 3.46 -15.88 7.49
CA ALA A 132 4.85 -15.43 7.46
C ALA A 132 5.13 -14.48 6.28
N VAL A 133 4.58 -14.73 5.09
CA VAL A 133 4.71 -13.77 3.97
C VAL A 133 4.07 -12.43 4.31
N TRP A 134 2.86 -12.45 4.87
CA TRP A 134 2.14 -11.23 5.27
C TRP A 134 2.86 -10.43 6.37
N ASN A 135 3.32 -11.10 7.42
CA ASN A 135 4.05 -10.45 8.51
C ASN A 135 5.50 -10.08 8.15
N ALA A 136 6.01 -10.50 6.97
CA ALA A 136 7.36 -10.14 6.52
C ALA A 136 7.44 -8.80 5.78
N LYS A 137 6.31 -8.25 5.34
CA LYS A 137 6.27 -7.05 4.49
C LYS A 137 7.03 -5.85 5.09
N PRO A 138 6.87 -5.50 6.39
CA PRO A 138 7.61 -4.39 6.99
C PRO A 138 9.13 -4.60 6.97
N PHE A 139 9.58 -5.84 7.23
CA PHE A 139 10.99 -6.21 7.15
C PHE A 139 11.53 -6.09 5.74
N PHE A 140 10.81 -6.61 4.74
CA PHE A 140 11.25 -6.52 3.35
C PHE A 140 11.37 -5.08 2.86
N LEU A 141 10.39 -4.25 3.18
CA LEU A 141 10.43 -2.84 2.81
C LEU A 141 11.65 -2.14 3.42
N ASP A 142 11.84 -2.25 4.74
CA ASP A 142 12.98 -1.65 5.45
C ASP A 142 14.33 -2.16 4.93
N LYS A 143 14.47 -3.48 4.76
CA LYS A 143 15.74 -4.06 4.29
C LYS A 143 16.05 -3.77 2.84
N GLY A 144 15.04 -3.68 1.97
CA GLY A 144 15.22 -3.27 0.58
C GLY A 144 15.80 -1.85 0.49
N VAL A 145 15.21 -0.92 1.24
CA VAL A 145 15.68 0.46 1.34
C VAL A 145 17.12 0.53 1.89
N GLN A 146 17.40 -0.15 3.00
CA GLN A 146 18.75 -0.17 3.60
C GLN A 146 19.80 -0.83 2.70
N ALA A 147 19.42 -1.84 1.91
CA ALA A 147 20.34 -2.50 0.97
C ALA A 147 20.74 -1.54 -0.16
N LEU A 148 19.79 -0.80 -0.72
CA LEU A 148 20.06 0.15 -1.81
C LEU A 148 20.81 1.39 -1.34
N SER A 149 20.47 1.94 -0.17
CA SER A 149 21.21 3.07 0.39
C SER A 149 22.68 2.72 0.65
N ARG A 150 22.97 1.52 1.19
CA ARG A 150 24.36 1.02 1.33
C ARG A 150 25.10 0.84 0.00
N ALA A 151 24.37 0.65 -1.10
CA ALA A 151 24.91 0.58 -2.45
C ALA A 151 24.99 1.96 -3.13
N GLY A 152 24.75 3.06 -2.40
CA GLY A 152 24.78 4.43 -2.92
C GLY A 152 23.56 4.80 -3.76
N ARG A 153 22.43 4.10 -3.59
CA ARG A 153 21.15 4.37 -4.25
C ARG A 153 20.10 4.77 -3.21
N ASP A 154 20.02 6.07 -2.95
CA ASP A 154 19.00 6.63 -2.05
C ASP A 154 17.69 6.93 -2.79
N TYR A 155 16.58 6.81 -2.07
CA TYR A 155 15.22 7.06 -2.54
C TYR A 155 14.51 7.97 -1.55
N ASP A 156 13.67 8.87 -2.06
CA ASP A 156 12.87 9.78 -1.23
C ASP A 156 11.70 9.03 -0.58
N TYR A 157 11.10 8.11 -1.35
CA TYR A 157 9.99 7.27 -0.89
C TYR A 157 10.20 5.82 -1.31
N ALA A 158 9.72 4.90 -0.49
CA ALA A 158 9.61 3.49 -0.86
C ALA A 158 8.28 2.90 -0.41
N PHE A 159 7.76 1.97 -1.20
CA PHE A 159 6.48 1.33 -0.95
C PHE A 159 6.59 -0.17 -1.06
N TRP A 160 6.01 -0.87 -0.08
CA TRP A 160 5.59 -2.24 -0.28
C TRP A 160 4.42 -2.25 -1.27
N ASN A 161 4.46 -3.17 -2.24
CA ASN A 161 3.34 -3.44 -3.10
C ASN A 161 3.23 -4.93 -3.43
N ASP A 162 2.09 -5.53 -3.12
CA ASP A 162 1.78 -6.91 -3.54
C ASP A 162 1.64 -6.94 -5.07
N ALA A 163 2.44 -7.73 -5.76
CA ALA A 163 2.30 -7.91 -7.22
C ALA A 163 0.88 -8.41 -7.60
N GLY A 164 0.26 -9.20 -6.72
CA GLY A 164 -1.11 -9.67 -6.83
C GLY A 164 -2.19 -8.58 -6.77
N SER A 165 -1.83 -7.31 -6.58
CA SER A 165 -2.75 -6.18 -6.72
C SER A 165 -3.03 -5.82 -8.19
N PHE A 166 -2.14 -6.16 -9.12
CA PHE A 166 -2.30 -5.90 -10.56
C PHE A 166 -2.92 -7.09 -11.30
N ARG A 167 -4.17 -7.44 -10.94
CA ARG A 167 -4.84 -8.65 -11.50
C ARG A 167 -5.42 -8.44 -12.89
N THR A 168 -5.86 -7.23 -13.18
CA THR A 168 -6.53 -6.85 -14.42
C THR A 168 -5.59 -6.06 -15.32
N SER A 169 -5.77 -6.17 -16.65
CA SER A 169 -5.05 -5.31 -17.60
C SER A 169 -5.20 -3.82 -17.26
N HIS A 170 -4.09 -3.09 -17.32
CA HIS A 170 -4.02 -1.66 -17.01
C HIS A 170 -3.09 -0.92 -17.97
N LYS A 171 -2.94 0.39 -17.76
CA LYS A 171 -2.06 1.30 -18.53
C LYS A 171 -1.05 2.05 -17.69
N TYR A 172 -0.99 1.76 -16.39
CA TYR A 172 0.04 2.27 -15.49
C TYR A 172 1.44 1.88 -15.97
N GLN A 173 2.35 2.85 -16.03
CA GLN A 173 3.75 2.67 -16.39
C GLN A 173 4.63 3.40 -15.37
N ASP A 174 4.52 4.72 -15.30
CA ASP A 174 5.28 5.58 -14.38
C ASP A 174 4.55 5.69 -13.03
N TRP A 175 4.28 4.54 -12.43
CA TRP A 175 3.47 4.42 -11.22
C TRP A 175 4.30 3.96 -10.03
N PRO A 176 4.10 4.52 -8.82
CA PRO A 176 3.29 5.72 -8.52
C PRO A 176 3.85 6.99 -9.15
N ASP A 177 2.99 7.98 -9.40
CA ASP A 177 3.40 9.30 -9.92
C ASP A 177 4.21 10.07 -8.85
N PRO A 178 5.50 10.41 -9.11
CA PRO A 178 6.34 11.08 -8.15
C PRO A 178 5.85 12.47 -7.70
N GLU A 179 5.20 13.22 -8.60
CA GLU A 179 4.62 14.51 -8.25
C GLU A 179 3.45 14.32 -7.28
N ARG A 180 2.58 13.36 -7.59
CA ARG A 180 1.42 13.03 -6.75
C ARG A 180 1.84 12.58 -5.36
N ILE A 181 2.88 11.74 -5.25
CA ILE A 181 3.40 11.29 -3.95
C ILE A 181 3.87 12.47 -3.10
N ARG A 182 4.59 13.43 -3.69
CA ARG A 182 5.05 14.61 -2.94
C ARG A 182 3.88 15.45 -2.42
N GLU A 183 2.90 15.74 -3.28
CA GLU A 183 1.70 16.49 -2.89
C GLU A 183 0.99 15.84 -1.68
N ILE A 184 0.87 14.51 -1.69
CA ILE A 184 0.19 13.76 -0.62
C ILE A 184 0.92 13.91 0.72
N TRP A 185 2.26 13.90 0.71
CA TRP A 185 3.05 14.07 1.93
C TRP A 185 3.03 15.52 2.42
N GLU A 186 3.12 16.50 1.52
CA GLU A 186 2.99 17.92 1.85
C GLU A 186 1.61 18.20 2.49
N GLU A 187 0.53 17.74 1.86
CA GLU A 187 -0.84 17.85 2.39
C GLU A 187 -1.00 17.08 3.70
N GLY A 188 -0.44 15.88 3.77
CA GLY A 188 -0.47 15.01 4.95
C GLY A 188 0.21 15.64 6.16
N SER A 189 1.36 16.27 5.96
CA SER A 189 2.13 16.99 6.98
C SER A 189 1.33 18.17 7.53
N VAL A 190 0.72 18.97 6.65
CA VAL A 190 -0.17 20.06 7.05
C VAL A 190 -1.39 19.55 7.82
N LEU A 191 -1.98 18.44 7.37
CA LEU A 191 -3.22 17.89 7.95
C LEU A 191 -2.99 17.25 9.32
N THR A 192 -1.90 16.54 9.50
CA THR A 192 -1.59 15.80 10.74
C THR A 192 -0.82 16.64 11.75
N GLY A 193 -0.10 17.67 11.29
CA GLY A 193 0.88 18.41 12.08
C GLY A 193 2.18 17.64 12.34
N GLU A 194 2.33 16.43 11.79
CA GLU A 194 3.57 15.65 11.82
C GLU A 194 4.48 16.08 10.66
N LYS A 195 5.77 15.73 10.76
CA LYS A 195 6.70 15.93 9.65
C LYS A 195 6.45 14.91 8.55
N GLU A 196 6.75 15.25 7.30
CA GLU A 196 6.68 14.30 6.18
C GLU A 196 7.46 13.01 6.46
N ASP A 197 8.64 13.15 7.07
CA ASP A 197 9.52 12.04 7.47
C ASP A 197 8.93 11.08 8.51
N ASP A 198 7.84 11.49 9.16
CA ASP A 198 7.12 10.76 10.19
C ASP A 198 5.84 10.10 9.66
N LEU A 199 5.47 10.34 8.40
CA LEU A 199 4.21 9.88 7.81
C LEU A 199 4.37 8.60 6.98
N LEU A 200 3.41 7.70 7.15
CA LEU A 200 3.19 6.53 6.31
C LEU A 200 1.87 6.65 5.55
N PHE A 201 1.87 6.17 4.32
CA PHE A 201 0.67 6.01 3.53
C PHE A 201 0.15 4.57 3.58
N PHE A 202 -1.16 4.44 3.75
CA PHE A 202 -1.90 3.19 3.58
C PHE A 202 -3.24 3.50 2.90
N PRO A 203 -3.70 2.72 1.90
CA PRO A 203 -5.07 2.84 1.41
C PRO A 203 -6.09 2.31 2.43
N ILE A 204 -7.27 2.90 2.43
CA ILE A 204 -8.44 2.37 3.13
C ILE A 204 -9.67 2.27 2.21
N THR A 205 -10.44 1.19 2.37
CA THR A 205 -11.72 1.00 1.67
C THR A 205 -12.89 1.57 2.48
N GLY A 206 -12.75 1.63 3.80
CA GLY A 206 -13.78 2.08 4.73
C GLY A 206 -13.19 2.76 5.96
N LEU A 207 -14.06 3.27 6.82
CA LEU A 207 -13.68 3.79 8.13
C LEU A 207 -13.75 2.69 9.19
N PRO A 208 -12.95 2.78 10.26
CA PRO A 208 -13.14 1.97 11.45
C PRO A 208 -14.58 2.11 11.98
N ASP A 209 -15.19 1.01 12.41
CA ASP A 209 -16.52 1.04 13.00
C ASP A 209 -16.55 1.93 14.26
N ALA A 210 -17.66 2.65 14.48
CA ALA A 210 -17.78 3.58 15.60
C ALA A 210 -17.66 2.91 16.99
N SER A 211 -17.79 1.58 17.09
CA SER A 211 -17.51 0.81 18.30
C SER A 211 -16.03 0.79 18.68
N LEU A 212 -15.12 0.94 17.71
CA LEU A 212 -13.67 0.96 17.93
C LEU A 212 -13.18 2.24 18.62
N ARG A 213 -14.06 3.23 18.84
CA ARG A 213 -13.73 4.44 19.63
C ARG A 213 -13.35 4.14 21.08
N PHE A 214 -13.71 2.96 21.59
CA PHE A 214 -13.39 2.49 22.93
C PHE A 214 -12.36 1.34 22.90
N TRP A 215 -11.81 1.04 21.73
CA TRP A 215 -10.74 0.06 21.62
C TRP A 215 -9.48 0.62 22.28
N GLU A 216 -8.80 -0.23 23.03
CA GLU A 216 -7.54 0.04 23.69
C GLU A 216 -6.49 -0.98 23.25
N GLN A 217 -5.21 -0.64 23.43
CA GLN A 217 -4.09 -1.50 23.08
C GLN A 217 -4.24 -2.94 23.59
N ASP A 218 -4.72 -3.13 24.81
CA ASP A 218 -4.86 -4.44 25.45
C ASP A 218 -6.01 -5.30 24.87
N ASN A 219 -6.87 -4.73 24.02
CA ASN A 219 -7.92 -5.48 23.33
C ASN A 219 -7.37 -6.35 22.18
N GLY A 220 -6.11 -6.15 21.79
CA GLY A 220 -5.48 -6.95 20.74
C GLY A 220 -5.77 -6.47 19.32
N PRO A 221 -5.37 -7.25 18.29
CA PRO A 221 -5.55 -6.89 16.88
C PRO A 221 -7.01 -6.62 16.51
N VAL A 222 -7.21 -5.70 15.57
CA VAL A 222 -8.54 -5.24 15.13
C VAL A 222 -8.96 -6.01 13.88
N ASP A 223 -9.82 -7.01 14.07
CA ASP A 223 -10.34 -7.86 12.99
C ASP A 223 -11.55 -7.25 12.26
N VAL A 224 -11.33 -6.08 11.65
CA VAL A 224 -12.29 -5.36 10.81
C VAL A 224 -11.61 -4.99 9.49
N GLU A 225 -12.24 -5.21 8.34
CA GLU A 225 -11.62 -4.92 7.06
C GLU A 225 -11.80 -3.43 6.70
N PHE A 226 -10.75 -2.63 6.87
CA PHE A 226 -10.75 -1.24 6.41
C PHE A 226 -9.42 -0.79 5.80
N SER A 227 -8.27 -1.22 6.35
CA SER A 227 -6.96 -0.96 5.74
C SER A 227 -6.60 -1.99 4.67
N GLU A 228 -5.82 -1.57 3.68
CA GLU A 228 -5.27 -2.45 2.65
C GLU A 228 -3.79 -2.75 2.90
N GLY A 229 -3.49 -3.94 3.43
CA GLY A 229 -2.10 -4.39 3.65
C GLY A 229 -1.32 -4.71 2.37
N SER A 230 -1.92 -4.56 1.18
CA SER A 230 -1.28 -4.82 -0.11
C SER A 230 -0.44 -3.67 -0.64
N PHE A 231 -0.58 -2.47 -0.08
CA PHE A 231 0.22 -1.31 -0.46
C PHE A 231 0.44 -0.41 0.75
N PHE A 232 1.69 -0.08 1.05
CA PHE A 232 2.02 0.91 2.09
C PHE A 232 3.44 1.40 1.96
N GLY A 233 3.75 2.56 2.51
CA GLY A 233 5.11 3.07 2.45
C GLY A 233 5.25 4.51 2.90
N GLY A 234 6.45 5.05 2.72
CA GLY A 234 6.77 6.42 3.06
C GLY A 234 8.24 6.70 2.88
N THR A 235 8.75 7.68 3.62
CA THR A 235 10.17 7.98 3.64
C THR A 235 10.97 6.86 4.34
N PRO A 236 12.29 6.75 4.11
CA PRO A 236 13.13 5.77 4.80
C PRO A 236 13.01 5.80 6.33
N SER A 237 12.86 6.98 6.95
CA SER A 237 12.66 7.12 8.40
C SER A 237 11.31 6.58 8.86
N ALA A 238 10.23 6.91 8.15
CA ALA A 238 8.89 6.41 8.45
C ALA A 238 8.81 4.88 8.31
N ILE A 239 9.48 4.32 7.31
CA ILE A 239 9.59 2.87 7.09
C ILE A 239 10.35 2.20 8.23
N ALA A 240 11.47 2.76 8.67
CA ALA A 240 12.23 2.21 9.78
C ALA A 240 11.39 2.23 11.08
N TRP A 241 10.68 3.33 11.35
CA TRP A 241 9.72 3.40 12.46
C TRP A 241 8.64 2.33 12.35
N TRP A 242 8.05 2.15 11.16
CA TRP A 242 7.03 1.14 10.91
C TRP A 242 7.52 -0.27 11.20
N HIS A 243 8.70 -0.62 10.68
CA HIS A 243 9.34 -1.91 10.90
C HIS A 243 9.48 -2.21 12.40
N HIS A 244 10.02 -1.26 13.18
CA HIS A 244 10.21 -1.45 14.61
C HIS A 244 8.88 -1.53 15.37
N THR A 245 7.94 -0.66 15.05
CA THR A 245 6.63 -0.60 15.71
C THR A 245 5.82 -1.84 15.42
N PHE A 246 5.76 -2.27 14.16
CA PHE A 246 5.06 -3.49 13.75
C PHE A 246 5.56 -4.70 14.53
N TYR A 247 6.87 -4.95 14.56
CA TYR A 247 7.40 -6.13 15.26
C TYR A 247 7.29 -6.04 16.78
N ALA A 248 7.34 -4.83 17.36
CA ALA A 248 7.10 -4.66 18.80
C ALA A 248 5.70 -5.13 19.21
N TYR A 249 4.66 -4.74 18.43
CA TYR A 249 3.29 -5.14 18.71
C TYR A 249 2.99 -6.57 18.25
N HIS A 250 3.55 -7.01 17.14
CA HIS A 250 3.50 -8.41 16.69
C HIS A 250 3.97 -9.35 17.81
N ASP A 251 5.18 -9.13 18.33
CA ASP A 251 5.78 -9.99 19.35
C ASP A 251 5.03 -9.92 20.67
N HIS A 252 4.50 -8.75 21.02
CA HIS A 252 3.66 -8.57 22.19
C HIS A 252 2.40 -9.44 22.13
N HIS A 253 1.61 -9.32 21.06
CA HIS A 253 0.38 -10.09 20.90
C HIS A 253 0.63 -11.58 20.74
N LEU A 254 1.73 -11.95 20.07
CA LEU A 254 2.14 -13.35 19.93
C LEU A 254 2.43 -13.99 21.30
N LYS A 255 3.11 -13.26 22.21
CA LYS A 255 3.38 -13.73 23.58
C LYS A 255 2.12 -13.90 24.42
N LEU A 256 1.07 -13.13 24.12
CA LEU A 256 -0.25 -13.28 24.74
C LEU A 256 -1.07 -14.44 24.15
N GLY A 257 -0.55 -15.14 23.15
CA GLY A 257 -1.26 -16.23 22.47
C GLY A 257 -2.41 -15.77 21.58
N ILE A 258 -2.42 -14.48 21.20
CA ILE A 258 -3.45 -13.88 20.35
C ILE A 258 -3.13 -14.19 18.88
N PHE A 259 -4.17 -14.49 18.09
CA PHE A 259 -4.02 -14.71 16.66
C PHE A 259 -3.55 -13.44 15.92
N ILE A 260 -2.36 -13.53 15.32
CA ILE A 260 -1.72 -12.47 14.52
C ILE A 260 -1.34 -12.95 13.11
N GLY A 261 -1.99 -14.01 12.63
CA GLY A 261 -1.66 -14.60 11.32
C GLY A 261 -1.95 -13.66 10.15
N LYS A 262 -3.00 -12.83 10.26
CA LYS A 262 -3.39 -11.83 9.25
C LYS A 262 -2.75 -10.48 9.61
N ASP A 263 -1.81 -10.02 8.79
CA ASP A 263 -1.12 -8.72 8.96
C ASP A 263 -2.10 -7.56 9.13
N GLN A 264 -3.18 -7.54 8.34
CA GLN A 264 -4.19 -6.49 8.33
C GLN A 264 -4.79 -6.21 9.71
N THR A 265 -5.00 -7.24 10.56
CA THR A 265 -5.61 -7.02 11.88
C THR A 265 -4.67 -6.27 12.82
N LEU A 266 -3.36 -6.51 12.70
CA LEU A 266 -2.34 -5.77 13.42
C LEU A 266 -2.16 -4.36 12.84
N ILE A 267 -2.16 -4.22 11.51
CA ILE A 267 -2.11 -2.92 10.83
C ILE A 267 -3.26 -2.03 11.32
N ASN A 268 -4.47 -2.55 11.36
CA ASN A 268 -5.65 -1.83 11.85
C ASN A 268 -5.51 -1.37 13.30
N ALA A 269 -4.92 -2.19 14.19
CA ALA A 269 -4.67 -1.78 15.57
C ALA A 269 -3.66 -0.60 15.61
N LEU A 270 -2.61 -0.65 14.78
CA LEU A 270 -1.63 0.42 14.67
C LEU A 270 -2.22 1.72 14.09
N PHE A 271 -3.21 1.62 13.21
CA PHE A 271 -4.01 2.77 12.77
C PHE A 271 -4.70 3.49 13.93
N LEU A 272 -5.26 2.74 14.89
CA LEU A 272 -5.94 3.33 16.05
C LEU A 272 -4.95 3.88 17.10
N LEU A 273 -3.77 3.27 17.23
CA LEU A 273 -2.74 3.69 18.17
C LEU A 273 -1.94 4.91 17.68
N PHE A 274 -1.69 5.00 16.38
CA PHE A 274 -0.84 6.03 15.78
C PHE A 274 -1.53 6.78 14.62
N PRO A 275 -2.75 7.31 14.80
CA PRO A 275 -3.52 7.90 13.71
C PRO A 275 -2.84 9.14 13.11
N SER A 276 -2.06 9.91 13.87
CA SER A 276 -1.34 11.07 13.34
C SER A 276 -0.20 10.71 12.38
N ARG A 277 0.33 9.49 12.49
CA ARG A 277 1.45 8.98 11.66
C ARG A 277 1.00 8.41 10.32
N ILE A 278 -0.31 8.33 10.08
CA ILE A 278 -0.87 7.63 8.92
C ILE A 278 -1.72 8.58 8.09
N ILE A 279 -1.37 8.67 6.83
CA ILE A 279 -2.13 9.34 5.77
C ILE A 279 -2.70 8.28 4.82
N THR A 280 -3.79 8.62 4.13
CA THR A 280 -4.56 7.63 3.39
C THR A 280 -5.29 8.20 2.20
N VAL A 281 -5.65 7.32 1.28
CA VAL A 281 -6.75 7.54 0.34
C VAL A 281 -7.93 6.69 0.78
N TRP A 282 -9.10 7.33 0.88
CA TRP A 282 -10.35 6.65 1.21
C TRP A 282 -11.26 6.59 -0.01
N LEU A 283 -11.48 5.39 -0.55
CA LEU A 283 -12.37 5.19 -1.70
C LEU A 283 -13.79 5.69 -1.44
N GLY A 284 -14.27 5.54 -0.20
CA GLY A 284 -15.62 5.93 0.21
C GLY A 284 -15.77 7.37 0.68
N ASP A 285 -14.78 8.25 0.41
CA ASP A 285 -14.81 9.63 0.91
C ASP A 285 -16.05 10.39 0.39
N PRO A 286 -17.02 10.74 1.26
CA PRO A 286 -18.22 11.43 0.84
C PRO A 286 -17.97 12.87 0.42
N GLN A 287 -16.79 13.42 0.73
CA GLN A 287 -16.40 14.79 0.43
C GLN A 287 -15.59 14.92 -0.86
N ALA A 288 -15.17 13.79 -1.44
CA ALA A 288 -14.40 13.84 -2.65
C ALA A 288 -15.28 14.33 -3.83
N PRO A 289 -14.77 15.24 -4.68
CA PRO A 289 -15.58 15.95 -5.67
C PRO A 289 -16.40 15.03 -6.58
N GLU A 290 -15.81 13.90 -6.99
CA GLU A 290 -16.45 12.91 -7.85
C GLU A 290 -17.51 12.05 -7.14
N TYR A 291 -17.51 11.95 -5.81
CA TYR A 291 -18.54 11.26 -5.03
C TYR A 291 -19.90 11.97 -5.13
N ILE A 292 -19.86 13.30 -5.09
CA ILE A 292 -21.04 14.16 -5.14
C ILE A 292 -21.73 14.09 -6.52
N GLU A 293 -20.95 13.91 -7.61
CA GLU A 293 -21.50 13.74 -8.95
C GLU A 293 -21.99 12.30 -9.23
N THR A 294 -21.34 11.28 -8.67
CA THR A 294 -21.66 9.86 -8.93
C THR A 294 -22.92 9.36 -8.21
N LEU A 295 -23.35 9.99 -7.11
CA LEU A 295 -24.68 9.76 -6.51
C LEU A 295 -25.85 10.01 -7.48
N ARG A 296 -25.63 10.67 -8.62
CA ARG A 296 -26.65 10.89 -9.68
C ARG A 296 -26.64 9.83 -10.78
N LEU A 297 -25.67 8.94 -10.83
CA LEU A 297 -25.50 7.92 -11.86
C LEU A 297 -25.17 6.58 -11.20
N THR A 298 -26.18 5.74 -11.01
CA THR A 298 -26.18 4.49 -10.22
C THR A 298 -25.15 3.43 -10.63
N ASP A 299 -24.41 3.65 -11.70
CA ASP A 299 -23.54 2.62 -12.29
C ASP A 299 -22.07 3.04 -12.40
N LYS A 300 -21.67 4.21 -11.89
CA LYS A 300 -20.24 4.58 -11.76
C LYS A 300 -19.81 4.32 -10.33
N GLY A 301 -18.78 3.50 -10.12
CA GLY A 301 -18.18 3.36 -8.78
C GLY A 301 -17.77 4.73 -8.24
N ALA A 302 -17.79 4.88 -6.92
CA ALA A 302 -17.38 6.09 -6.25
C ALA A 302 -15.99 6.53 -6.78
N LEU A 303 -15.83 7.84 -7.02
CA LEU A 303 -14.55 8.46 -7.39
C LEU A 303 -13.96 8.06 -8.75
N GLY A 304 -14.84 7.79 -9.72
CA GLY A 304 -14.43 7.42 -11.07
C GLY A 304 -13.92 5.98 -11.19
N ASN A 305 -14.04 5.18 -10.13
CA ASN A 305 -13.65 3.79 -10.13
C ASN A 305 -14.60 2.95 -11.00
N CYS A 306 -14.03 2.20 -11.94
CA CYS A 306 -14.74 1.15 -12.67
C CYS A 306 -13.96 -0.19 -12.66
N GLY A 307 -12.95 -0.30 -11.78
CA GLY A 307 -12.17 -1.49 -11.49
C GLY A 307 -12.46 -2.04 -10.08
N PRO A 308 -11.68 -3.02 -9.60
CA PRO A 308 -11.83 -3.54 -8.24
C PRO A 308 -11.62 -2.43 -7.20
N GLU A 309 -12.60 -2.23 -6.32
CA GLU A 309 -12.59 -1.25 -5.23
C GLU A 309 -11.35 -1.34 -4.35
N TRP A 310 -10.93 -2.57 -4.04
CA TRP A 310 -9.75 -2.89 -3.23
C TRP A 310 -8.41 -2.42 -3.83
N PHE A 311 -8.36 -1.94 -5.07
CA PHE A 311 -7.11 -1.47 -5.69
C PHE A 311 -7.24 -0.04 -6.22
N TYR A 312 -8.18 0.74 -5.68
CA TYR A 312 -8.43 2.11 -6.11
C TYR A 312 -7.19 3.01 -6.00
N TYR A 313 -6.33 2.78 -5.00
CA TYR A 313 -5.09 3.52 -4.83
C TYR A 313 -4.19 3.47 -6.08
N GLN A 314 -4.25 2.41 -6.89
CA GLN A 314 -3.49 2.34 -8.14
C GLN A 314 -3.89 3.46 -9.10
N PHE A 315 -5.20 3.67 -9.26
CA PHE A 315 -5.73 4.74 -10.10
C PHE A 315 -5.42 6.11 -9.49
N TRP A 316 -5.65 6.28 -8.19
CA TRP A 316 -5.48 7.56 -7.51
C TRP A 316 -4.02 8.04 -7.45
N LEU A 317 -3.07 7.11 -7.35
CA LEU A 317 -1.63 7.39 -7.38
C LEU A 317 -1.04 7.48 -8.80
N ALA A 318 -1.82 7.21 -9.84
CA ALA A 318 -1.32 7.29 -11.22
C ALA A 318 -1.34 8.72 -11.74
N GLN A 319 -0.44 9.02 -12.69
CA GLN A 319 -0.45 10.28 -13.41
C GLN A 319 -1.74 10.45 -14.24
N LEU A 320 -2.13 11.71 -14.49
CA LEU A 320 -3.39 12.03 -15.16
C LEU A 320 -3.55 11.38 -16.56
N SER A 321 -2.46 11.21 -17.30
CA SER A 321 -2.45 10.54 -18.60
C SER A 321 -2.85 9.06 -18.50
N GLU A 322 -2.33 8.36 -17.50
CA GLU A 322 -2.63 6.95 -17.19
C GLU A 322 -4.04 6.79 -16.63
N GLN A 323 -4.47 7.68 -15.73
CA GLN A 323 -5.85 7.73 -15.25
C GLN A 323 -6.84 7.84 -16.42
N ARG A 324 -6.60 8.75 -17.37
CA ARG A 324 -7.42 8.89 -18.59
C ARG A 324 -7.38 7.63 -19.46
N ALA A 325 -6.23 6.97 -19.57
CA ALA A 325 -6.10 5.72 -20.33
C ALA A 325 -6.89 4.58 -19.66
N MET A 326 -6.86 4.49 -18.33
CA MET A 326 -7.66 3.54 -17.55
C MET A 326 -9.16 3.78 -17.71
N HIS A 327 -9.60 5.04 -17.65
CA HIS A 327 -11.00 5.38 -17.92
C HIS A 327 -11.46 4.90 -19.30
N ARG A 328 -10.62 5.02 -20.35
CA ARG A 328 -10.97 4.51 -21.69
C ARG A 328 -11.12 2.99 -21.72
N ILE A 329 -10.26 2.25 -21.01
CA ILE A 329 -10.38 0.78 -20.87
C ILE A 329 -11.72 0.42 -20.23
N TRP A 330 -12.07 1.11 -19.15
CA TRP A 330 -13.30 0.84 -18.43
C TRP A 330 -14.54 1.21 -19.27
N GLN A 331 -14.54 2.36 -19.93
CA GLN A 331 -15.62 2.76 -20.84
C GLN A 331 -15.82 1.76 -21.99
N ALA A 332 -14.74 1.21 -22.55
CA ALA A 332 -14.82 0.22 -23.64
C ALA A 332 -15.47 -1.10 -23.19
N ARG A 333 -15.26 -1.52 -21.93
CA ARG A 333 -15.92 -2.71 -21.36
C ARG A 333 -17.43 -2.52 -21.20
N TRP A 334 -17.87 -1.28 -21.04
CA TRP A 334 -19.24 -0.88 -20.77
C TRP A 334 -20.03 -0.53 -22.04
N SER A 335 -19.80 -1.26 -23.15
CA SER A 335 -20.54 -1.05 -24.39
C SER A 335 -22.00 -1.53 -24.30
N TRP A 336 -22.78 -0.90 -23.40
CA TRP A 336 -24.23 -0.79 -23.46
C TRP A 336 -24.71 -0.11 -24.75
N CYS A 337 -23.81 0.47 -25.55
CA CYS A 337 -24.12 1.02 -26.87
C CYS A 337 -24.37 -0.03 -27.98
N TRP A 338 -24.78 -1.26 -27.66
CA TRP A 338 -25.16 -2.24 -28.70
C TRP A 338 -26.33 -1.73 -29.56
N TRP A 339 -27.21 -0.90 -29.01
CA TRP A 339 -28.33 -0.28 -29.74
C TRP A 339 -27.96 0.97 -30.55
N ARG A 340 -26.71 1.45 -30.51
CA ARG A 340 -26.24 2.59 -31.31
C ARG A 340 -25.56 2.18 -32.62
N LYS A 341 -25.50 0.88 -32.91
CA LYS A 341 -24.96 0.36 -34.17
C LYS A 341 -26.05 0.10 -35.20
#